data_AF-A0A0Q4Y7G0-F1
#
_entry.id   AF-A0A0Q4Y7G0-F1
#
_cell.length_a   1.000
_cell.length_b   1.000
_cell.length_c   1.000
_cell.angle_alpha   90.00
_cell.angle_beta   90.00
_cell.angle_gamma   90.00
#
_symmetry.space_group_name_H-M   'P 1'
#
loop_
_entity.id
_entity.type
_entity.pdbx_description
1 polymer ?
#
loop_
_entity_poly.entity_id
_entity_poly.type
_entity_poly.pdbx_seq_one_letter_code
_entity_poly.pdbx_strand_id
1 'polypeptide(L)'
;MAAIEVVQLDHGGVNARILARENKADFRRVEAASLKIPSRFASPDGKRAFVRYFNTFQLGSHFVSVIARTRLDPAKVAEAESVLRTQMEQLAEDMDQAFDMAEAKFKAHGITVSATYDTVPMALDVGVLSSSGRRYLEILGKLDQLMPLLQTLEIHEVGTAEEIDRDRARLKRRVRDVANTARHLASRLRRQMNALDAWDSTGGRNAQEGADVPPSAETQTAASVAEVNAVGVALNGATPHPVTAAATDGVATP
;
A
#
# COMPACT_ATOMS: atom_id res chain seq x y z
N MET A 1 -27.33 -41.02 -7.90
CA MET A 1 -26.49 -41.22 -6.70
C MET A 1 -26.19 -39.85 -6.15
N ALA A 2 -26.54 -39.56 -4.89
CA ALA A 2 -26.20 -38.28 -4.27
C ALA A 2 -24.66 -38.20 -4.17
N ALA A 3 -24.09 -37.08 -4.62
CA ALA A 3 -22.65 -36.86 -4.53
C ALA A 3 -22.27 -36.87 -3.03
N ILE A 4 -21.45 -37.84 -2.63
CA ILE A 4 -20.87 -37.87 -1.29
C ILE A 4 -19.86 -36.73 -1.27
N GLU A 5 -20.18 -35.67 -0.54
CA GLU A 5 -19.27 -34.54 -0.35
C GLU A 5 -18.20 -34.95 0.68
N VAL A 6 -17.03 -35.33 0.18
CA VAL A 6 -15.89 -35.80 1.00
C VAL A 6 -15.10 -34.62 1.61
N VAL A 7 -15.23 -33.43 1.03
CA VAL A 7 -14.47 -32.22 1.42
C VAL A 7 -15.38 -31.00 1.38
N GLN A 8 -15.39 -30.23 2.47
CA GLN A 8 -16.09 -28.95 2.52
C GLN A 8 -15.30 -27.89 1.74
N LEU A 9 -15.90 -27.34 0.68
CA LEU A 9 -15.28 -26.32 -0.15
C LEU A 9 -15.54 -24.90 0.37
N ASP A 10 -14.64 -23.98 0.04
CA ASP A 10 -14.86 -22.56 0.33
C ASP A 10 -15.95 -22.00 -0.59
N HIS A 11 -16.95 -21.34 0.00
CA HIS A 11 -18.00 -20.62 -0.73
C HIS A 11 -17.79 -19.10 -0.67
N GLY A 12 -16.53 -18.65 -0.66
CA GLY A 12 -16.16 -17.23 -0.65
C GLY A 12 -15.90 -16.64 0.75
N GLY A 13 -15.90 -17.45 1.80
CA GLY A 13 -15.59 -17.01 3.16
C GLY A 13 -14.16 -16.49 3.29
N VAL A 14 -13.22 -17.03 2.52
CA VAL A 14 -11.85 -16.51 2.41
C VAL A 14 -11.84 -15.10 1.84
N ASN A 15 -12.59 -14.85 0.75
CA ASN A 15 -12.65 -13.53 0.12
C ASN A 15 -13.28 -12.51 1.07
N ALA A 16 -14.39 -12.86 1.73
CA ALA A 16 -15.03 -12.01 2.73
C ALA A 16 -14.05 -11.61 3.85
N ARG A 17 -13.25 -12.56 4.36
CA ARG A 17 -12.26 -12.30 5.41
C ARG A 17 -11.11 -11.41 4.94
N ILE A 18 -10.68 -11.54 3.68
CA ILE A 18 -9.63 -10.70 3.11
C ILE A 18 -10.15 -9.27 2.92
N LEU A 19 -11.34 -9.11 2.34
CA LEU A 19 -11.97 -7.81 2.12
C LEU A 19 -12.34 -7.09 3.42
N ALA A 20 -12.77 -7.82 4.46
CA ALA A 20 -13.05 -7.23 5.77
C ALA A 20 -11.81 -6.61 6.43
N ARG A 21 -10.60 -7.03 6.04
CA ARG A 21 -9.32 -6.48 6.51
C ARG A 21 -8.78 -5.37 5.60
N GLU A 22 -9.54 -4.97 4.59
CA GLU A 22 -9.16 -3.86 3.73
C GLU A 22 -9.21 -2.55 4.50
N ASN A 23 -8.08 -1.84 4.52
CA ASN A 23 -8.09 -0.44 4.91
C ASN A 23 -8.72 0.36 3.77
N LYS A 24 -9.94 0.84 3.99
CA LYS A 24 -10.66 1.67 3.01
C LYS A 24 -9.82 2.91 2.68
N ALA A 25 -9.31 2.95 1.46
CA ALA A 25 -8.60 4.12 0.95
C ALA A 25 -9.61 5.25 0.69
N ASP A 26 -9.23 6.48 1.05
CA ASP A 26 -10.10 7.64 0.87
C ASP A 26 -9.92 8.25 -0.52
N PHE A 27 -10.85 7.97 -1.42
CA PHE A 27 -10.89 8.50 -2.77
C PHE A 27 -11.67 9.82 -2.90
N ARG A 28 -12.24 10.37 -1.83
CA ARG A 28 -13.07 11.60 -1.90
C ARG A 28 -12.31 12.83 -2.41
N ARG A 29 -10.98 12.80 -2.35
CA ARG A 29 -10.10 13.87 -2.82
C ARG A 29 -9.60 13.67 -4.25
N VAL A 30 -10.05 12.61 -4.92
CA VAL A 30 -9.59 12.28 -6.28
C VAL A 30 -10.70 12.60 -7.28
N GLU A 31 -10.53 13.70 -7.99
CA GLU A 31 -11.43 14.19 -9.04
C GLU A 31 -10.97 13.72 -10.43
N ALA A 32 -10.59 12.45 -10.56
CA ALA A 32 -10.08 11.89 -11.81
C ALA A 32 -10.99 10.81 -12.39
N ALA A 33 -11.03 10.72 -13.71
CA ALA A 33 -11.69 9.63 -14.42
C ALA A 33 -11.04 8.29 -14.05
N SER A 34 -11.86 7.26 -13.86
CA SER A 34 -11.38 5.90 -13.60
C SER A 34 -11.84 4.95 -14.71
N LEU A 35 -10.93 4.15 -15.24
CA LEU A 35 -11.29 2.99 -16.06
C LEU A 35 -11.71 1.85 -15.13
N LYS A 36 -12.79 1.15 -15.46
CA LYS A 36 -13.22 -0.07 -14.75
C LYS A 36 -12.64 -1.28 -15.48
N ILE A 37 -11.70 -1.96 -14.84
CA ILE A 37 -11.02 -3.12 -15.41
C ILE A 37 -11.50 -4.38 -14.67
N PRO A 38 -12.15 -5.33 -15.36
CA PRO A 38 -12.51 -6.61 -14.75
C PRO A 38 -11.23 -7.33 -14.33
N SER A 39 -11.12 -7.67 -13.05
CA SER A 39 -9.93 -8.31 -12.49
C SER A 39 -10.31 -9.54 -11.69
N ARG A 40 -9.46 -10.57 -11.74
CA ARG A 40 -9.67 -11.83 -11.04
C ARG A 40 -8.38 -12.27 -10.36
N PHE A 41 -8.47 -12.59 -9.07
CA PHE A 41 -7.38 -13.10 -8.25
C PHE A 41 -7.75 -14.45 -7.65
N ALA A 42 -7.03 -15.51 -8.01
CA ALA A 42 -7.27 -16.86 -7.48
C ALA A 42 -6.46 -17.13 -6.21
N SER A 43 -5.19 -16.71 -6.19
CA SER A 43 -4.27 -17.02 -5.11
C SER A 43 -4.55 -16.19 -3.84
N PRO A 44 -4.39 -16.76 -2.64
CA PRO A 44 -4.51 -16.01 -1.40
C PRO A 44 -3.52 -14.84 -1.31
N ASP A 45 -2.33 -15.00 -1.89
CA ASP A 45 -1.27 -14.00 -1.90
C ASP A 45 -1.62 -12.83 -2.85
N GLY A 46 -2.10 -13.11 -4.06
CA GLY A 46 -2.58 -12.10 -5.02
C GLY A 46 -3.76 -11.30 -4.49
N LYS A 47 -4.77 -11.99 -3.93
CA LYS A 47 -5.92 -11.35 -3.25
C LYS A 47 -5.47 -10.36 -2.17
N ARG A 48 -4.54 -10.78 -1.29
CA ARG A 48 -4.03 -9.94 -0.20
C ARG A 48 -3.17 -8.78 -0.71
N ALA A 49 -2.34 -9.02 -1.72
CA ALA A 49 -1.50 -7.97 -2.30
C ALA A 49 -2.36 -6.88 -2.94
N PHE A 50 -3.39 -7.27 -3.70
CA PHE A 50 -4.36 -6.34 -4.27
C PHE A 50 -5.03 -5.49 -3.19
N VAL A 51 -5.71 -6.12 -2.23
CA VAL A 51 -6.48 -5.43 -1.18
C VAL A 51 -5.60 -4.48 -0.34
N ARG A 52 -4.34 -4.85 -0.08
CA ARG A 52 -3.47 -4.04 0.77
C ARG A 52 -2.80 -2.88 0.04
N TYR A 53 -2.36 -3.11 -1.20
CA TYR A 53 -1.39 -2.22 -1.84
C TYR A 53 -1.96 -1.45 -3.02
N PHE A 54 -2.94 -1.98 -3.73
CA PHE A 54 -3.41 -1.40 -4.98
C PHE A 54 -3.92 0.04 -4.80
N ASN A 55 -4.88 0.24 -3.88
CA ASN A 55 -5.46 1.55 -3.63
C ASN A 55 -4.42 2.54 -3.05
N THR A 56 -3.54 2.06 -2.18
CA THR A 56 -2.44 2.88 -1.61
C THR A 56 -1.47 3.35 -2.69
N PHE A 57 -1.04 2.44 -3.56
CA PHE A 57 -0.18 2.76 -4.70
C PHE A 57 -0.87 3.74 -5.64
N GLN A 58 -2.15 3.51 -5.96
CA GLN A 58 -2.89 4.32 -6.90
C GLN A 58 -3.00 5.78 -6.41
N LEU A 59 -3.39 5.99 -5.15
CA LEU A 59 -3.42 7.32 -4.53
C LEU A 59 -2.03 7.96 -4.45
N GLY A 60 -0.99 7.18 -4.17
CA GLY A 60 0.39 7.66 -4.16
C GLY A 60 0.84 8.14 -5.53
N SER A 61 0.68 7.30 -6.56
CA SER A 61 1.05 7.62 -7.94
C SER A 61 0.25 8.80 -8.50
N HIS A 62 -1.06 8.85 -8.23
CA HIS A 62 -1.91 9.96 -8.67
C HIS A 62 -1.47 11.29 -8.03
N PHE A 63 -1.11 11.28 -6.74
CA PHE A 63 -0.57 12.47 -6.10
C PHE A 63 0.74 12.92 -6.75
N VAL A 64 1.68 12.00 -6.96
CA VAL A 64 2.98 12.31 -7.57
C VAL A 64 2.80 12.89 -8.98
N SER A 65 1.96 12.29 -9.81
CA SER A 65 1.89 12.63 -11.23
C SER A 65 0.82 13.65 -11.63
N VAL A 66 -0.14 13.95 -10.77
CA VAL A 66 -1.22 14.90 -11.08
C VAL A 66 -1.18 16.06 -10.11
N ILE A 67 -1.34 15.79 -8.82
CA ILE A 67 -1.52 16.85 -7.81
C ILE A 67 -0.22 17.64 -7.63
N ALA A 68 0.92 16.96 -7.45
CA ALA A 68 2.20 17.62 -7.21
C ALA A 68 2.63 18.54 -8.37
N ARG A 69 2.29 18.19 -9.62
CA ARG A 69 2.62 19.00 -10.81
C ARG A 69 1.96 20.38 -10.82
N THR A 70 0.87 20.56 -10.06
CA THR A 70 0.13 21.83 -10.05
C THR A 70 0.82 22.95 -9.28
N ARG A 71 1.72 22.61 -8.35
CA ARG A 71 2.33 23.58 -7.41
C ARG A 71 3.84 23.40 -7.20
N LEU A 72 4.37 22.20 -7.41
CA LEU A 72 5.79 21.93 -7.18
C LEU A 72 6.61 22.12 -8.44
N ASP A 73 7.91 22.37 -8.23
CA ASP A 73 8.92 22.42 -9.28
C ASP A 73 8.84 21.18 -10.20
N PRO A 74 8.62 21.36 -11.52
CA PRO A 74 8.53 20.27 -12.48
C PRO A 74 9.73 19.31 -12.45
N ALA A 75 10.95 19.81 -12.17
CA ALA A 75 12.14 18.97 -12.11
C ALA A 75 12.07 17.96 -10.95
N LYS A 76 11.63 18.40 -9.77
CA LYS A 76 11.48 17.53 -8.58
C LYS A 76 10.37 16.50 -8.76
N VAL A 77 9.29 16.87 -9.44
CA VAL A 77 8.21 15.94 -9.75
C VAL A 77 8.67 14.90 -10.78
N ALA A 78 9.36 15.32 -11.84
CA ALA A 78 9.91 14.42 -12.85
C ALA A 78 10.91 13.41 -12.26
N GLU A 79 11.74 13.83 -11.29
CA GLU A 79 12.63 12.93 -10.54
C GLU A 79 11.82 11.85 -9.79
N ALA A 80 10.79 12.24 -9.04
CA ALA A 80 9.94 11.31 -8.30
C ALA A 80 9.20 10.33 -9.22
N GLU A 81 8.74 10.80 -10.37
CA GLU A 81 8.12 9.95 -11.40
C GLU A 81 9.11 8.97 -12.02
N SER A 82 10.35 9.41 -12.26
CA SER A 82 11.41 8.55 -12.77
C SER A 82 11.71 7.41 -11.81
N VAL A 83 11.88 7.71 -10.51
CA VAL A 83 12.08 6.69 -9.47
C VAL A 83 10.94 5.67 -9.47
N LEU A 84 9.69 6.14 -9.51
CA LEU A 84 8.54 5.24 -9.51
C LEU A 84 8.48 4.37 -10.78
N ARG A 85 8.79 4.95 -11.94
CA ARG A 85 8.83 4.24 -13.23
C ARG A 85 9.89 3.15 -13.24
N THR A 86 11.12 3.47 -12.82
CA THR A 86 12.22 2.50 -12.75
C THR A 86 11.90 1.36 -11.79
N GLN A 87 11.33 1.65 -10.61
CA GLN A 87 10.93 0.61 -9.67
C GLN A 87 9.84 -0.32 -10.25
N MET A 88 8.90 0.24 -11.01
CA MET A 88 7.87 -0.53 -11.71
C MET A 88 8.43 -1.38 -12.85
N GLU A 89 9.44 -0.90 -13.57
CA GLU A 89 10.13 -1.64 -14.64
C GLU A 89 10.89 -2.84 -14.07
N GLN A 90 11.71 -2.61 -13.05
CA GLN A 90 12.45 -3.68 -12.39
C GLN A 90 11.50 -4.72 -11.78
N LEU A 91 10.38 -4.30 -11.20
CA LEU A 91 9.37 -5.24 -10.68
C LEU A 91 8.73 -6.07 -11.79
N ALA A 92 8.48 -5.48 -12.96
CA ALA A 92 7.94 -6.22 -14.10
C ALA A 92 8.96 -7.25 -14.62
N GLU A 93 10.23 -6.84 -14.76
CA GLU A 93 11.33 -7.73 -15.17
C GLU A 93 11.51 -8.90 -14.19
N ASP A 94 11.47 -8.65 -12.88
CA ASP A 94 11.55 -9.72 -11.87
C ASP A 94 10.41 -10.74 -11.98
N MET A 95 9.21 -10.29 -12.33
CA MET A 95 8.06 -11.18 -12.52
C MET A 95 8.22 -12.01 -13.78
N ASP A 96 8.66 -11.39 -14.87
CA ASP A 96 8.88 -12.08 -16.16
C ASP A 96 9.99 -13.13 -16.03
N GLN A 97 11.11 -12.79 -15.37
CA GLN A 97 12.16 -13.75 -15.06
C GLN A 97 11.66 -14.90 -14.18
N ALA A 98 10.80 -14.62 -13.20
CA ALA A 98 10.21 -15.68 -12.37
C ALA A 98 9.29 -16.62 -13.16
N PHE A 99 8.56 -16.10 -14.14
CA PHE A 99 7.77 -16.92 -15.07
C PHE A 99 8.68 -17.80 -15.92
N ASP A 100 9.69 -17.22 -16.57
CA ASP A 100 10.62 -17.96 -17.42
C ASP A 100 11.33 -19.08 -16.64
N MET A 101 11.76 -18.79 -15.41
CA MET A 101 12.37 -19.78 -14.52
C MET A 101 11.40 -20.90 -14.13
N ALA A 102 10.15 -20.56 -13.80
CA ALA A 102 9.14 -21.55 -13.46
C ALA A 102 8.80 -22.43 -14.68
N GLU A 103 8.59 -21.83 -15.85
CA GLU A 103 8.32 -22.56 -17.09
C GLU A 103 9.47 -23.47 -17.51
N ALA A 104 10.72 -23.03 -17.34
CA ALA A 104 11.90 -23.84 -17.61
C ALA A 104 11.90 -25.11 -16.72
N LYS A 105 11.57 -24.96 -15.43
CA LYS A 105 11.42 -26.10 -14.51
C LYS A 105 10.25 -27.00 -14.89
N PHE A 106 9.10 -26.44 -15.29
CA PHE A 106 7.97 -27.25 -15.79
C PHE A 106 8.39 -28.11 -16.99
N LYS A 107 9.06 -27.51 -17.97
CA LYS A 107 9.53 -28.20 -19.18
C LYS A 107 10.57 -29.27 -18.85
N ALA A 108 11.55 -28.97 -17.99
CA ALA A 108 12.61 -29.90 -17.61
C ALA A 108 12.08 -31.14 -16.86
N HIS A 109 11.00 -30.99 -16.11
CA HIS A 109 10.40 -32.07 -15.30
C HIS A 109 9.12 -32.65 -15.91
N GLY A 110 8.75 -32.28 -17.14
CA GLY A 110 7.59 -32.81 -17.84
C GLY A 110 6.24 -32.45 -17.20
N ILE A 111 6.17 -31.35 -16.45
CA ILE A 111 4.93 -30.87 -15.82
C ILE A 111 4.09 -30.12 -16.87
N THR A 112 2.89 -30.63 -17.13
CA THR A 112 1.99 -30.09 -18.16
C THR A 112 0.78 -29.35 -17.60
N VAL A 113 0.51 -29.51 -16.30
CA VAL A 113 -0.66 -28.93 -15.62
C VAL A 113 -0.19 -28.24 -14.34
N SER A 114 -0.69 -27.03 -14.09
CA SER A 114 -0.46 -26.30 -12.85
C SER A 114 -1.53 -26.61 -11.81
N ALA A 115 -1.12 -26.54 -10.54
CA ALA A 115 -2.01 -26.59 -9.39
C ALA A 115 -3.02 -25.44 -9.42
N THR A 116 -4.21 -25.70 -8.88
CA THR A 116 -5.28 -24.72 -8.72
C THR A 116 -5.64 -24.56 -7.24
N TYR A 117 -6.26 -23.42 -6.90
CA TYR A 117 -6.78 -23.21 -5.55
C TYR A 117 -8.25 -23.59 -5.49
N ASP A 118 -8.64 -24.32 -4.45
CA ASP A 118 -10.04 -24.68 -4.20
C ASP A 118 -10.88 -23.50 -3.68
N THR A 119 -10.24 -22.39 -3.28
CA THR A 119 -10.96 -21.19 -2.83
C THR A 119 -11.57 -20.43 -3.99
N VAL A 120 -12.77 -19.88 -3.78
CA VAL A 120 -13.45 -19.07 -4.82
C VAL A 120 -12.55 -17.91 -5.25
N PRO A 121 -12.27 -17.72 -6.55
CA PRO A 121 -11.51 -16.57 -7.03
C PRO A 121 -12.22 -15.25 -6.71
N MET A 122 -11.44 -14.22 -6.36
CA MET A 122 -11.95 -12.88 -6.12
C MET A 122 -12.08 -12.16 -7.45
N ALA A 123 -13.30 -11.92 -7.91
CA ALA A 123 -13.59 -11.20 -9.15
C ALA A 123 -14.26 -9.85 -8.84
N LEU A 124 -13.75 -8.76 -9.40
CA LEU A 124 -14.30 -7.41 -9.21
C LEU A 124 -13.93 -6.46 -10.35
N ASP A 125 -14.72 -5.40 -10.51
CA ASP A 125 -14.40 -4.29 -11.39
C ASP A 125 -13.51 -3.28 -10.66
N VAL A 126 -12.24 -3.25 -11.06
CA VAL A 126 -11.22 -2.42 -10.42
C VAL A 126 -11.19 -1.04 -11.07
N GLY A 127 -11.37 0.01 -10.27
CA GLY A 127 -11.17 1.39 -10.72
C GLY A 127 -9.68 1.73 -10.86
N VAL A 128 -9.29 2.22 -12.03
CA VAL A 128 -7.91 2.61 -12.36
C VAL A 128 -7.85 4.06 -12.80
N LEU A 129 -7.14 4.88 -12.03
CA LEU A 129 -7.02 6.33 -12.22
C LEU A 129 -5.83 6.77 -13.08
N SER A 130 -4.86 5.89 -13.34
CA SER A 130 -3.63 6.27 -14.06
C SER A 130 -3.00 5.09 -14.80
N SER A 131 -2.11 5.39 -15.75
CA SER A 131 -1.29 4.39 -16.45
C SER A 131 -0.40 3.60 -15.48
N SER A 132 0.18 4.26 -14.48
CA SER A 132 0.93 3.59 -13.41
C SER A 132 0.04 2.64 -12.60
N GLY A 133 -1.18 3.07 -12.26
CA GLY A 133 -2.18 2.24 -11.58
C GLY A 133 -2.52 1.00 -12.40
N ARG A 134 -2.75 1.16 -13.71
CA ARG A 134 -3.01 0.05 -14.63
C ARG A 134 -1.86 -0.95 -14.64
N ARG A 135 -0.62 -0.47 -14.84
CA ARG A 135 0.56 -1.34 -14.88
C ARG A 135 0.78 -2.07 -13.56
N TYR A 136 0.50 -1.43 -12.43
CA TYR A 136 0.59 -2.08 -11.12
C TYR A 136 -0.49 -3.15 -10.93
N LEU A 137 -1.70 -2.94 -11.45
CA LEU A 137 -2.74 -3.97 -11.48
C LEU A 137 -2.33 -5.19 -12.30
N GLU A 138 -1.72 -4.97 -13.47
CA GLU A 138 -1.20 -6.04 -14.33
C GLU A 138 -0.11 -6.86 -13.60
N ILE A 139 0.80 -6.18 -12.89
CA ILE A 139 1.82 -6.86 -12.06
C ILE A 139 1.20 -7.68 -10.92
N LEU A 140 0.16 -7.17 -10.27
CA LEU A 140 -0.56 -7.94 -9.25
C LEU A 140 -1.22 -9.19 -9.85
N GLY A 141 -1.73 -9.10 -11.07
CA GLY A 141 -2.22 -10.25 -11.84
C GLY A 141 -1.12 -11.26 -12.14
N LYS A 142 0.06 -10.79 -12.56
CA LYS A 142 1.24 -11.65 -12.76
C LYS A 142 1.69 -12.35 -11.47
N LEU A 143 1.73 -11.63 -10.35
CA LEU A 143 2.01 -12.22 -9.04
C LEU A 143 1.00 -13.33 -8.72
N ASP A 144 -0.30 -13.09 -8.93
CA ASP A 144 -1.36 -14.06 -8.67
C ASP A 144 -1.21 -15.33 -9.51
N GLN A 145 -0.83 -15.19 -10.78
CA GLN A 145 -0.59 -16.28 -11.71
C GLN A 145 0.70 -17.06 -11.39
N LEU A 146 1.74 -16.41 -10.85
CA LEU A 146 2.98 -17.08 -10.45
C LEU A 146 2.81 -17.98 -9.23
N MET A 147 1.96 -17.62 -8.27
CA MET A 147 1.77 -18.40 -7.05
C MET A 147 1.44 -19.87 -7.29
N PRO A 148 0.45 -20.24 -8.13
CA PRO A 148 0.16 -21.64 -8.40
C PRO A 148 1.30 -22.34 -9.16
N LEU A 149 2.04 -21.65 -10.04
CA LEU A 149 3.19 -22.25 -10.73
C LEU A 149 4.29 -22.65 -9.74
N LEU A 150 4.64 -21.75 -8.82
CA LEU A 150 5.62 -22.01 -7.78
C LEU A 150 5.16 -23.13 -6.84
N GLN A 151 3.87 -23.14 -6.46
CA GLN A 151 3.30 -24.22 -5.64
C GLN A 151 3.31 -25.57 -6.36
N THR A 152 3.10 -25.58 -7.68
CA THR A 152 3.17 -26.80 -8.50
C THR A 152 4.57 -27.41 -8.44
N LEU A 153 5.62 -26.58 -8.53
CA LEU A 153 7.00 -27.06 -8.42
C LEU A 153 7.30 -27.71 -7.07
N GLU A 154 6.72 -27.19 -5.99
CA GLU A 154 6.80 -27.81 -4.66
C GLU A 154 6.07 -29.16 -4.63
N ILE A 155 4.83 -29.22 -5.14
CA ILE A 155 4.00 -30.44 -5.17
C ILE A 155 4.68 -31.55 -5.98
N HIS A 156 5.37 -31.20 -7.07
CA HIS A 156 6.12 -32.14 -7.90
C HIS A 156 7.55 -32.40 -7.40
N GLU A 157 7.91 -31.92 -6.21
CA GLU A 157 9.23 -32.12 -5.57
C GLU A 157 10.41 -31.64 -6.44
N VAL A 158 10.18 -30.67 -7.33
CA VAL A 158 11.22 -30.09 -8.20
C VAL A 158 12.13 -29.12 -7.44
N GLY A 159 11.63 -28.56 -6.34
CA GLY A 159 12.41 -27.74 -5.41
C GLY A 159 11.93 -27.98 -3.98
N THR A 160 12.73 -27.56 -3.01
CA THR A 160 12.34 -27.66 -1.60
C THR A 160 11.25 -26.64 -1.27
N ALA A 161 10.38 -26.97 -0.31
CA ALA A 161 9.37 -26.03 0.20
C ALA A 161 10.02 -24.69 0.65
N GLU A 162 11.20 -24.76 1.24
CA GLU A 162 11.92 -23.57 1.72
C GLU A 162 12.39 -22.66 0.56
N GLU A 163 12.88 -23.24 -0.54
CA GLU A 163 13.26 -22.48 -1.73
C GLU A 163 12.06 -21.80 -2.39
N ILE A 164 10.96 -22.55 -2.55
CA ILE A 164 9.73 -22.04 -3.13
C ILE A 164 9.14 -20.92 -2.29
N ASP A 165 9.11 -21.08 -0.96
CA ASP A 165 8.63 -20.03 -0.06
C ASP A 165 9.54 -18.80 -0.06
N ARG A 166 10.86 -18.97 -0.20
CA ARG A 166 11.81 -17.87 -0.34
C ARG A 166 11.53 -17.05 -1.60
N ASP A 167 11.28 -17.71 -2.72
CA ASP A 167 10.94 -17.06 -4.00
C ASP A 167 9.60 -16.33 -3.92
N ARG A 168 8.56 -16.98 -3.39
CA ARG A 168 7.26 -16.34 -3.14
C ARG A 168 7.39 -15.12 -2.24
N ALA A 169 8.15 -15.23 -1.15
CA ALA A 169 8.40 -14.13 -0.23
C ALA A 169 9.19 -12.98 -0.88
N ARG A 170 10.14 -13.27 -1.78
CA ARG A 170 10.89 -12.27 -2.55
C ARG A 170 9.94 -11.46 -3.45
N LEU A 171 9.13 -12.13 -4.27
CA LEU A 171 8.19 -11.48 -5.19
C LEU A 171 7.14 -10.65 -4.44
N LYS A 172 6.57 -11.18 -3.36
CA LYS A 172 5.64 -10.44 -2.49
C LYS A 172 6.27 -9.21 -1.85
N ARG A 173 7.55 -9.31 -1.47
CA ARG A 173 8.30 -8.16 -0.93
C ARG A 173 8.45 -7.07 -1.99
N ARG A 174 8.90 -7.42 -3.19
CA ARG A 174 9.07 -6.47 -4.29
C ARG A 174 7.77 -5.71 -4.62
N VAL A 175 6.64 -6.42 -4.70
CA VAL A 175 5.31 -5.79 -4.91
C VAL A 175 4.96 -4.77 -3.82
N ARG A 176 5.19 -5.12 -2.55
CA ARG A 176 4.97 -4.20 -1.42
C ARG A 176 5.89 -2.98 -1.49
N ASP A 177 7.17 -3.20 -1.79
CA ASP A 177 8.19 -2.15 -1.70
C ASP A 177 7.94 -1.04 -2.74
N VAL A 178 7.43 -1.40 -3.93
CA VAL A 178 7.00 -0.43 -4.94
C VAL A 178 5.78 0.37 -4.49
N ALA A 179 4.77 -0.27 -3.86
CA ALA A 179 3.64 0.45 -3.27
C ALA A 179 4.05 1.42 -2.15
N ASN A 180 4.96 0.98 -1.28
CA ASN A 180 5.51 1.83 -0.23
C ASN A 180 6.32 2.99 -0.80
N THR A 181 7.07 2.77 -1.88
CA THR A 181 7.82 3.82 -2.58
C THR A 181 6.89 4.91 -3.09
N ALA A 182 5.80 4.55 -3.78
CA ALA A 182 4.79 5.51 -4.24
C ALA A 182 4.20 6.32 -3.07
N ARG A 183 3.88 5.64 -1.96
CA ARG A 183 3.37 6.28 -0.75
C ARG A 183 4.38 7.26 -0.13
N HIS A 184 5.64 6.86 -0.03
CA HIS A 184 6.71 7.67 0.55
C HIS A 184 7.02 8.90 -0.31
N LEU A 185 7.11 8.73 -1.63
CA LEU A 185 7.28 9.83 -2.58
C LEU A 185 6.12 10.83 -2.46
N ALA A 186 4.88 10.36 -2.47
CA ALA A 186 3.71 11.22 -2.29
C ALA A 186 3.73 11.96 -0.94
N SER A 187 4.10 11.27 0.14
CA SER A 187 4.19 11.90 1.46
C SER A 187 5.28 12.96 1.54
N ARG A 188 6.43 12.75 0.87
CA ARG A 188 7.51 13.72 0.76
C ARG A 188 7.05 14.97 -0.01
N LEU A 189 6.45 14.78 -1.18
CA LEU A 189 5.95 15.89 -2.00
C LEU A 189 4.84 16.68 -1.28
N ARG A 190 3.93 16.01 -0.55
CA ARG A 190 2.92 16.68 0.30
C ARG A 190 3.55 17.63 1.31
N ARG A 191 4.61 17.20 2.00
CA ARG A 191 5.30 18.06 2.97
C ARG A 191 5.93 19.28 2.30
N GLN A 192 6.52 19.10 1.11
CA GLN A 192 7.08 20.22 0.35
C GLN A 192 6.00 21.20 -0.11
N MET A 193 4.85 20.69 -0.56
CA MET A 193 3.73 21.51 -1.02
C MET A 193 3.12 22.31 0.14
N ASN A 194 2.90 21.67 1.30
CA ASN A 194 2.41 22.35 2.49
C ASN A 194 3.40 23.42 3.02
N ALA A 195 4.70 23.21 2.82
CA ALA A 195 5.69 24.22 3.17
C ALA A 195 5.54 25.46 2.29
N LEU A 196 5.33 25.32 0.98
CA LEU A 196 5.07 26.47 0.10
C LEU A 196 3.80 27.23 0.53
N ASP A 197 2.70 26.50 0.79
CA ASP A 197 1.44 27.11 1.24
C ASP A 197 1.62 27.89 2.55
N ALA A 198 2.47 27.42 3.47
CA ALA A 198 2.78 28.13 4.70
C ALA A 198 3.57 29.42 4.46
N TRP A 199 4.56 29.39 3.56
CA TRP A 199 5.35 30.57 3.18
C TRP A 199 4.47 31.65 2.53
N ASP A 200 3.59 31.28 1.60
CA ASP A 200 2.65 32.21 0.96
C ASP A 200 1.70 32.84 1.99
N SER A 201 1.24 32.06 2.98
CA SER A 201 0.34 32.51 4.05
C SER A 201 1.02 33.45 5.08
N THR A 202 2.33 33.37 5.24
CA THR A 202 3.12 34.26 6.11
C THR A 202 3.66 35.49 5.36
N GLY A 203 4.02 35.35 4.08
CA GLY A 203 4.49 36.45 3.23
C GLY A 203 3.39 37.44 2.87
N GLY A 204 2.14 36.97 2.72
CA GLY A 204 0.97 37.81 2.47
C GLY A 204 0.50 38.64 3.67
N ARG A 205 0.91 38.30 4.90
CA ARG A 205 0.57 39.08 6.10
C ARG A 205 1.53 40.24 6.36
N ASN A 206 2.78 40.15 5.92
CA ASN A 206 3.78 41.22 6.10
C ASN A 206 3.73 42.31 5.01
N ALA A 207 2.96 42.12 3.93
CA ALA A 207 2.84 43.11 2.85
C ALA A 207 1.68 44.10 3.05
N GLN A 208 0.90 43.99 4.14
CA GLN A 208 -0.29 44.81 4.38
C GLN A 208 -0.29 45.57 5.72
N GLU A 209 0.88 45.71 6.36
CA GLU A 209 1.15 46.63 7.49
C GLU A 209 2.19 47.70 7.09
N GLY A 210 2.03 48.25 5.88
CA GLY A 210 2.92 49.28 5.33
C GLY A 210 2.14 50.46 4.74
N ALA A 211 1.11 50.94 5.43
CA ALA A 211 0.50 52.24 5.17
C ALA A 211 0.49 53.01 6.49
N ASP A 212 1.65 53.61 6.78
CA ASP A 212 1.88 54.51 7.90
C ASP A 212 1.08 55.80 7.67
N VAL A 213 0.09 56.03 8.54
CA VAL A 213 -0.50 57.35 8.78
C VAL A 213 -0.54 57.55 10.29
N PRO A 214 0.25 58.48 10.85
CA PRO A 214 -0.05 59.09 12.14
C PRO A 214 -0.73 60.46 11.89
N PRO A 215 -1.39 61.11 12.89
CA PRO A 215 -1.11 60.94 14.31
C PRO A 215 -2.31 61.02 15.29
N SER A 216 -1.94 60.83 16.56
CA SER A 216 -2.46 61.49 17.77
C SER A 216 -3.50 60.77 18.63
N ALA A 217 -3.11 60.67 19.90
CA ALA A 217 -3.73 59.98 21.00
C ALA A 217 -4.94 60.73 21.59
N GLU A 218 -5.86 59.96 22.16
CA GLU A 218 -6.56 60.30 23.41
C GLU A 218 -7.20 59.05 24.02
N THR A 219 -7.53 59.16 25.30
CA THR A 219 -7.41 58.15 26.35
C THR A 219 -8.78 57.64 26.86
N GLN A 220 -8.82 56.41 27.41
CA GLN A 220 -9.81 55.86 28.39
C GLN A 220 -11.24 55.55 27.85
N THR A 221 -12.00 54.48 28.19
CA THR A 221 -12.00 53.45 29.26
C THR A 221 -12.98 52.30 28.89
N ALA A 222 -12.83 51.15 29.57
CA ALA A 222 -13.87 50.23 30.09
C ALA A 222 -14.44 49.03 29.26
N ALA A 223 -14.04 47.84 29.72
CA ALA A 223 -14.86 46.72 30.24
C ALA A 223 -15.45 45.61 29.34
N SER A 224 -14.94 44.39 29.62
CA SER A 224 -15.60 43.04 29.62
C SER A 224 -15.92 42.41 28.24
N VAL A 225 -15.89 41.10 27.98
CA VAL A 225 -16.11 39.87 28.77
C VAL A 225 -15.28 38.71 28.16
N ALA A 226 -15.02 37.67 28.96
CA ALA A 226 -14.25 36.45 28.72
C ALA A 226 -14.89 35.40 27.78
N GLU A 227 -14.05 34.52 27.21
CA GLU A 227 -14.17 33.04 27.08
C GLU A 227 -12.99 32.54 26.22
N VAL A 228 -11.92 31.91 26.73
CA VAL A 228 -11.77 30.54 27.24
C VAL A 228 -12.41 29.46 26.37
N ASN A 229 -11.63 28.83 25.48
CA ASN A 229 -11.48 27.38 25.54
C ASN A 229 -10.21 26.86 24.85
N ALA A 230 -9.35 26.25 25.66
CA ALA A 230 -8.26 25.40 25.25
C ALA A 230 -8.71 23.95 25.41
N VAL A 231 -8.48 23.10 24.41
CA VAL A 231 -8.23 21.67 24.64
C VAL A 231 -7.14 21.21 23.68
N GLY A 232 -5.91 21.21 24.19
CA GLY A 232 -4.88 20.29 23.74
C GLY A 232 -5.07 18.94 24.43
N VAL A 233 -4.92 17.85 23.69
CA VAL A 233 -4.73 16.51 24.28
C VAL A 233 -3.32 16.08 23.94
N ALA A 234 -2.47 16.13 24.98
CA ALA A 234 -1.18 15.48 25.03
C ALA A 234 -1.38 13.97 25.22
N LEU A 235 -0.68 13.16 24.44
CA LEU A 235 -0.44 11.75 24.76
C LEU A 235 0.95 11.65 25.38
N ASN A 236 0.96 11.42 26.69
CA ASN A 236 2.16 11.13 27.47
C ASN A 236 2.72 9.75 27.14
N GLY A 237 4.04 9.68 27.27
CA GLY A 237 4.87 8.51 27.00
C GLY A 237 4.74 7.38 28.03
N ALA A 238 5.28 6.24 27.62
CA ALA A 238 5.63 5.14 28.49
C ALA A 238 7.00 4.60 28.05
N THR A 239 7.99 4.73 28.92
CA THR A 239 9.22 3.94 28.91
C THR A 239 9.37 3.22 30.26
N PRO A 240 10.15 2.13 30.29
CA PRO A 240 9.88 0.93 31.09
C PRO A 240 10.72 0.86 32.36
N HIS A 241 10.36 -0.03 33.29
CA HIS A 241 11.24 -0.44 34.39
C HIS A 241 10.97 -1.89 34.86
N PRO A 242 11.93 -2.53 35.59
CA PRO A 242 12.33 -3.92 35.36
C PRO A 242 12.08 -4.92 36.51
N VAL A 243 12.21 -6.20 36.16
CA VAL A 243 12.66 -7.42 36.87
C VAL A 243 12.48 -7.55 38.40
N THR A 244 11.87 -8.66 38.83
CA THR A 244 12.38 -9.43 39.99
C THR A 244 12.10 -10.92 39.82
N ALA A 245 13.12 -11.75 40.08
CA ALA A 245 13.10 -13.20 40.12
C ALA A 245 12.85 -13.71 41.55
N ALA A 246 12.22 -14.89 41.70
CA ALA A 246 12.46 -15.81 42.82
C ALA A 246 12.04 -17.23 42.41
N ALA A 247 12.95 -18.16 42.62
CA ALA A 247 12.80 -19.60 42.43
C ALA A 247 12.12 -20.27 43.64
N THR A 248 11.54 -21.46 43.45
CA THR A 248 11.81 -22.68 44.25
C THR A 248 11.00 -23.90 43.73
N ASP A 249 11.76 -24.96 43.42
CA ASP A 249 11.56 -26.40 43.63
C ASP A 249 10.19 -27.09 43.53
N GLY A 250 10.16 -28.17 42.73
CA GLY A 250 9.89 -29.50 43.33
C GLY A 250 8.93 -30.48 42.63
N VAL A 251 9.52 -31.48 41.95
CA VAL A 251 9.24 -32.94 42.08
C VAL A 251 8.05 -33.62 41.35
N ALA A 252 8.46 -34.48 40.41
CA ALA A 252 8.07 -35.88 40.07
C ALA A 252 6.70 -36.27 39.46
N THR A 253 6.85 -36.92 38.29
CA THR A 253 6.06 -38.02 37.69
C THR A 253 5.94 -39.24 38.63
N PRO A 254 5.07 -40.24 38.39
CA PRO A 254 4.74 -40.90 37.11
C PRO A 254 3.33 -40.66 36.56
#